data_AF-A0A6L3YE46-F1
#
_entry.id   AF-A0A6L3YE46-F1
#
_cell.length_a   1.000
_cell.length_b   1.000
_cell.length_c   1.000
_cell.angle_alpha   90.00
_cell.angle_beta   90.00
_cell.angle_gamma   90.00
#
_symmetry.space_group_name_H-M   'P 1'
#
loop_
_entity.id
_entity.type
_entity.pdbx_description
1 polymer ?
#
loop_
_entity_poly.entity_id
_entity_poly.type
_entity_poly.pdbx_seq_one_letter_code
_entity_poly.pdbx_strand_id
1 'polypeptide(L)'
;MNKTITINYTSGTTLTSSAIDLLPCGDFMRITNQVANTQEIIPAASIASIIEHGDATRQSGGDAISIDFGSKIQRIRGTIVSNNGGFLTVVDNKKGTKTWIAAHAFDEIMVMFDRSERSGDTTKVTFADNNVISYENAAVKLEGSFICISRECEGLASWFPASAISKIEFLNS
;
A
#
# COMPACT_ATOMS: atom_id res chain seq x y z
N MET A 1 -21.35 -1.93 -15.55
CA MET A 1 -20.95 -3.15 -14.82
C MET A 1 -20.98 -2.85 -13.32
N ASN A 2 -21.51 -3.77 -12.51
CA ASN A 2 -21.48 -3.64 -11.06
C ASN A 2 -20.07 -3.97 -10.57
N LYS A 3 -19.32 -2.97 -10.12
CA LYS A 3 -18.10 -3.19 -9.34
C LYS A 3 -18.49 -3.89 -8.04
N THR A 4 -17.85 -5.01 -7.74
CA THR A 4 -18.01 -5.67 -6.44
C THR A 4 -16.85 -5.25 -5.56
N ILE A 5 -17.15 -4.72 -4.37
CA ILE A 5 -16.14 -4.31 -3.41
C ILE A 5 -16.21 -5.26 -2.22
N THR A 6 -15.13 -5.97 -1.97
CA THR A 6 -14.99 -6.85 -0.79
C THR A 6 -14.13 -6.14 0.25
N ILE A 7 -14.66 -6.00 1.46
CA ILE A 7 -13.98 -5.37 2.60
C ILE A 7 -13.65 -6.46 3.61
N ASN A 8 -12.38 -6.68 3.87
CA ASN A 8 -11.89 -7.65 4.84
C ASN A 8 -11.48 -6.91 6.11
N TYR A 9 -12.15 -7.24 7.21
CA TYR A 9 -11.86 -6.65 8.52
C TYR A 9 -10.71 -7.39 9.21
N THR A 10 -10.02 -6.70 10.12
CA THR A 10 -8.98 -7.29 10.98
C THR A 10 -9.53 -8.37 11.91
N SER A 11 -10.83 -8.33 12.23
CA SER A 11 -11.54 -9.38 12.96
C SER A 11 -11.74 -10.68 12.17
N GLY A 12 -11.42 -10.70 10.88
CA GLY A 12 -11.65 -11.83 9.97
C GLY A 12 -13.05 -11.86 9.34
N THR A 13 -13.92 -10.89 9.64
CA THR A 13 -15.21 -10.75 8.95
C THR A 13 -15.04 -10.14 7.56
N THR A 14 -15.99 -10.42 6.66
CA THR A 14 -16.00 -9.88 5.30
C THR A 14 -17.33 -9.21 5.02
N LEU A 15 -17.29 -8.07 4.31
CA LEU A 15 -18.48 -7.36 3.86
C LEU A 15 -18.41 -7.10 2.36
N THR A 16 -19.52 -7.31 1.66
CA THR A 16 -19.69 -6.87 0.27
C THR A 16 -20.34 -5.49 0.24
N SER A 17 -19.69 -4.56 -0.44
CA SER A 17 -20.14 -3.17 -0.61
C SER A 17 -20.34 -2.83 -2.08
N SER A 18 -21.27 -1.91 -2.34
CA SER A 18 -21.47 -1.29 -3.66
C SER A 18 -20.56 -0.09 -3.89
N ALA A 19 -20.17 0.60 -2.81
CA ALA A 19 -19.44 1.85 -2.85
C ALA A 19 -18.63 2.05 -1.56
N ILE A 20 -17.47 2.66 -1.71
CA ILE A 20 -16.63 3.11 -0.60
C ILE A 20 -16.28 4.57 -0.83
N ASP A 21 -16.41 5.39 0.20
CA ASP A 21 -15.90 6.75 0.20
C ASP A 21 -14.87 6.86 1.32
N LEU A 22 -13.61 7.06 0.93
CA LEU A 22 -12.59 7.43 1.91
C LEU A 22 -12.78 8.89 2.30
N LEU A 23 -12.86 9.16 3.60
CA LEU A 23 -12.98 10.53 4.10
C LEU A 23 -11.61 11.23 4.06
N PRO A 24 -11.57 12.58 3.97
CA PRO A 24 -10.32 13.33 3.79
C PRO A 24 -9.22 13.08 4.84
N CYS A 25 -9.60 12.68 6.06
CA CYS A 25 -8.64 12.33 7.10
C CYS A 25 -7.92 11.00 6.87
N GLY A 26 -8.44 10.11 6.02
CA GLY A 26 -7.90 8.77 5.81
C GLY A 26 -8.18 7.78 6.95
N ASP A 27 -8.52 8.26 8.14
CA ASP A 27 -8.77 7.45 9.33
C ASP A 27 -10.14 6.79 9.38
N PHE A 28 -11.08 7.27 8.57
CA PHE A 28 -12.45 6.78 8.50
C PHE A 28 -12.91 6.60 7.06
N MET A 29 -13.78 5.61 6.87
CA MET A 29 -14.40 5.30 5.58
C MET A 29 -15.90 5.22 5.75
N ARG A 30 -16.63 5.77 4.77
CA ARG A 30 -18.06 5.51 4.63
C ARG A 30 -18.27 4.32 3.70
N ILE A 31 -19.04 3.34 4.14
CA ILE A 31 -19.34 2.11 3.41
C ILE A 31 -20.84 1.97 3.23
N THR A 32 -21.27 1.47 2.07
CA THR A 32 -22.67 1.11 1.81
C THR A 32 -22.82 -0.42 1.83
N ASN A 33 -23.43 -0.96 2.88
CA ASN A 33 -23.72 -2.39 2.98
C ASN A 33 -24.89 -2.75 2.06
N GLN A 34 -24.63 -3.51 0.99
CA GLN A 34 -25.67 -3.90 0.04
C GLN A 34 -26.74 -4.81 0.64
N VAL A 35 -26.35 -5.69 1.57
CA VAL A 35 -27.25 -6.71 2.13
C VAL A 35 -28.20 -6.08 3.15
N ALA A 36 -27.67 -5.22 4.02
CA ALA A 36 -28.45 -4.54 5.04
C ALA A 36 -29.12 -3.24 4.56
N ASN A 37 -28.72 -2.73 3.39
CA ASN A 37 -29.13 -1.42 2.87
C ASN A 37 -28.87 -0.26 3.86
N THR A 38 -27.71 -0.31 4.53
CA THR A 38 -27.26 0.71 5.50
C THR A 38 -26.00 1.41 5.02
N GLN A 39 -25.77 2.62 5.55
CA GLN A 39 -24.49 3.33 5.42
C GLN A 39 -23.88 3.51 6.79
N GLU A 40 -22.58 3.21 6.90
CA GLU A 40 -21.85 3.23 8.16
C GLU A 40 -20.50 3.91 7.95
N ILE A 41 -20.07 4.66 8.97
CA ILE A 41 -18.71 5.19 9.05
C ILE A 41 -17.92 4.23 9.93
N ILE A 42 -16.83 3.68 9.40
CA ILE A 42 -15.96 2.77 10.12
C ILE A 42 -14.52 3.31 10.16
N PRO A 43 -13.75 2.99 11.20
CA PRO A 43 -12.33 3.34 11.24
C PRO A 43 -11.55 2.53 10.20
N ALA A 44 -10.66 3.18 9.45
CA ALA A 44 -9.73 2.51 8.53
C ALA A 44 -8.86 1.47 9.24
N ALA A 45 -8.57 1.68 10.53
CA ALA A 45 -7.83 0.76 11.37
C ALA A 45 -8.54 -0.59 11.62
N SER A 46 -9.85 -0.72 11.38
CA SER A 46 -10.54 -2.01 11.46
C SER A 46 -10.50 -2.81 10.16
N ILE A 47 -9.97 -2.23 9.08
CA ILE A 47 -9.94 -2.81 7.75
C ILE A 47 -8.55 -3.35 7.47
N ALA A 48 -8.43 -4.64 7.22
CA ALA A 48 -7.18 -5.24 6.77
C ALA A 48 -6.93 -4.96 5.28
N SER A 49 -7.97 -5.08 4.45
CA SER A 49 -7.88 -4.81 3.02
C SER A 49 -9.23 -4.54 2.37
N ILE A 50 -9.20 -3.88 1.21
CA ILE A 50 -10.37 -3.70 0.34
C ILE A 50 -10.00 -4.16 -1.06
N ILE A 51 -10.84 -4.99 -1.66
CA ILE A 51 -10.64 -5.53 -3.00
C ILE A 51 -11.78 -5.05 -3.89
N GLU A 52 -11.47 -4.17 -4.83
CA GLU A 52 -12.38 -3.81 -5.91
C GLU A 52 -12.16 -4.76 -7.10
N HIS A 53 -13.24 -5.40 -7.54
CA HIS A 53 -13.26 -6.21 -8.76
C HIS A 53 -13.83 -5.41 -9.94
N GLY A 54 -13.05 -5.31 -11.01
CA GLY A 54 -13.44 -4.79 -12.31
C GLY A 54 -13.07 -5.74 -13.43
N ASP A 55 -13.03 -5.23 -14.66
CA ASP A 55 -12.71 -6.04 -15.83
C ASP A 55 -11.20 -6.30 -15.93
N ALA A 56 -10.85 -7.57 -16.11
CA ALA A 56 -9.49 -7.97 -16.46
C ALA A 56 -9.16 -7.48 -17.88
N THR A 57 -8.02 -6.80 -18.02
CA THR A 57 -7.54 -6.35 -19.33
C THR A 57 -6.49 -7.31 -19.87
N ARG A 58 -6.38 -7.42 -21.20
CA ARG A 58 -5.33 -8.23 -21.85
C ARG A 58 -3.92 -7.64 -21.68
N GLN A 59 -3.80 -6.41 -21.17
CA GLN A 59 -2.51 -5.80 -20.89
C GLN A 59 -1.88 -6.43 -19.65
N SER A 60 -0.75 -7.10 -19.85
CA SER A 60 0.14 -7.57 -18.79
C SER A 60 1.30 -6.58 -18.64
N GLY A 61 0.97 -5.35 -18.25
CA GLY A 61 1.96 -4.32 -17.89
C GLY A 61 1.97 -4.13 -16.37
N GLY A 62 3.14 -3.83 -15.81
CA GLY A 62 3.30 -3.53 -14.39
C GLY A 62 4.62 -4.05 -13.83
N ASP A 63 5.04 -3.37 -12.78
CA ASP A 63 6.22 -3.70 -11.99
C ASP A 63 6.00 -5.00 -11.22
N ALA A 64 7.09 -5.67 -10.86
CA ALA A 64 7.01 -6.80 -9.97
C ALA A 64 6.90 -6.27 -8.52
N ILE A 65 5.78 -6.57 -7.87
CA ILE A 65 5.47 -6.11 -6.52
C ILE A 65 5.52 -7.33 -5.58
N SER A 66 6.29 -7.21 -4.51
CA SER A 66 6.34 -8.15 -3.40
C SER A 66 5.76 -7.46 -2.16
N ILE A 67 4.74 -8.06 -1.57
CA ILE A 67 4.10 -7.57 -0.34
C ILE A 67 4.42 -8.57 0.76
N ASP A 68 5.03 -8.09 1.83
CA ASP A 68 5.32 -8.88 3.02
C ASP A 68 4.28 -8.60 4.12
N PHE A 69 3.51 -9.62 4.46
CA PHE A 69 2.54 -9.63 5.56
C PHE A 69 3.14 -10.23 6.84
N GLY A 70 4.47 -10.29 6.95
CA GLY A 70 5.24 -10.84 8.07
C GLY A 70 5.32 -12.37 8.06
N SER A 71 4.17 -13.06 8.00
CA SER A 71 4.11 -14.53 7.93
C SER A 71 4.04 -15.07 6.50
N LYS A 72 3.81 -14.20 5.52
CA LYS A 72 3.56 -14.58 4.12
C LYS A 72 3.97 -13.48 3.18
N ILE A 73 4.68 -13.86 2.12
CA ILE A 73 5.01 -12.99 1.01
C ILE A 73 4.07 -13.26 -0.17
N GLN A 74 3.41 -12.21 -0.66
CA GLN A 74 2.59 -12.24 -1.87
C GLN A 74 3.30 -11.53 -3.01
N ARG A 75 3.35 -12.16 -4.18
CA ARG A 75 3.93 -11.58 -5.40
C ARG A 75 2.84 -11.26 -6.42
N ILE A 76 2.86 -10.04 -6.93
CA ILE A 76 1.88 -9.50 -7.87
C ILE A 76 2.65 -8.81 -9.01
N ARG A 77 2.11 -8.83 -10.23
CA ARG A 77 2.51 -7.87 -11.25
C ARG A 77 1.46 -6.78 -11.34
N GLY A 78 1.87 -5.53 -11.13
CA GLY A 78 0.91 -4.45 -11.00
C GLY A 78 1.54 -3.08 -10.90
N THR A 79 0.75 -2.11 -10.45
CA THR A 79 1.21 -0.74 -10.23
C THR A 79 0.72 -0.27 -8.86
N ILE A 80 1.58 0.44 -8.12
CA ILE A 80 1.15 1.19 -6.95
C ILE A 80 0.62 2.53 -7.45
N VAL A 81 -0.68 2.78 -7.25
CA VAL A 81 -1.38 3.87 -7.96
C VAL A 81 -1.62 5.09 -7.10
N SER A 82 -1.88 4.94 -5.80
CA SER A 82 -2.01 6.08 -4.91
C SER A 82 -1.95 5.66 -3.45
N ASN A 83 -1.63 6.64 -2.62
CA ASN A 83 -2.01 6.65 -1.23
C ASN A 83 -3.35 7.35 -1.06
N ASN A 84 -4.28 6.71 -0.35
CA ASN A 84 -5.51 7.31 0.10
C ASN A 84 -5.48 7.35 1.64
N GLY A 85 -4.68 8.25 2.21
CA GLY A 85 -4.51 8.46 3.66
C GLY A 85 -3.91 7.28 4.43
N GLY A 86 -4.74 6.27 4.74
CA GLY A 86 -4.39 5.06 5.49
C GLY A 86 -4.17 3.80 4.63
N PHE A 87 -4.34 3.90 3.31
CA PHE A 87 -4.26 2.77 2.39
C PHE A 87 -3.30 3.01 1.23
N LEU A 88 -2.49 1.99 0.91
CA LEU A 88 -1.79 1.89 -0.36
C LEU A 88 -2.59 1.05 -1.33
N THR A 89 -2.70 1.54 -2.57
CA THR A 89 -3.44 0.84 -3.62
C THR A 89 -2.50 0.11 -4.56
N VAL A 90 -2.69 -1.20 -4.72
CA VAL A 90 -2.04 -2.05 -5.72
C VAL A 90 -3.05 -2.47 -6.78
N VAL A 91 -2.75 -2.21 -8.04
CA VAL A 91 -3.61 -2.60 -9.18
C VAL A 91 -2.97 -3.76 -9.95
N ASP A 92 -3.68 -4.88 -10.05
CA ASP A 92 -3.36 -6.01 -10.91
C ASP A 92 -4.33 -5.99 -12.11
N ASN A 93 -3.89 -5.35 -13.20
CA ASN A 93 -4.68 -5.18 -14.43
C ASN A 93 -5.02 -6.50 -15.11
N LYS A 94 -4.19 -7.54 -14.92
CA LYS A 94 -4.40 -8.87 -15.49
C LYS A 94 -5.56 -9.58 -14.79
N LYS A 95 -5.73 -9.36 -13.49
CA LYS A 95 -6.87 -9.87 -12.71
C LYS A 95 -8.06 -8.92 -12.68
N GLY A 96 -7.89 -7.67 -13.13
CA GLY A 96 -8.92 -6.63 -13.01
C GLY A 96 -9.17 -6.26 -11.54
N THR A 97 -8.17 -6.39 -10.68
CA THR A 97 -8.33 -6.16 -9.23
C THR A 97 -7.54 -4.94 -8.78
N LYS A 98 -8.20 -4.07 -8.01
CA LYS A 98 -7.57 -2.97 -7.29
C LYS A 98 -7.67 -3.26 -5.79
N THR A 99 -6.53 -3.50 -5.15
CA THR A 99 -6.44 -3.87 -3.75
C THR A 99 -5.92 -2.68 -2.95
N TRP A 100 -6.68 -2.28 -1.92
CA TRP A 100 -6.29 -1.27 -0.95
C TRP A 100 -5.79 -2.01 0.27
N ILE A 101 -4.55 -1.75 0.65
CA ILE A 101 -3.86 -2.41 1.75
C ILE A 101 -3.66 -1.37 2.84
N ALA A 102 -4.20 -1.64 4.03
CA ALA A 102 -4.06 -0.72 5.16
C ALA A 102 -2.62 -0.69 5.69
N ALA A 103 -2.17 0.46 6.20
CA ALA A 103 -0.81 0.60 6.72
C ALA A 103 -0.45 -0.39 7.84
N HIS A 104 -1.40 -0.78 8.68
CA HIS A 104 -1.15 -1.73 9.76
C HIS A 104 -1.16 -3.20 9.30
N ALA A 105 -1.44 -3.47 8.03
CA ALA A 105 -1.66 -4.83 7.53
C ALA A 105 -0.42 -5.47 6.92
N PHE A 106 0.70 -4.75 6.76
CA PHE A 106 1.92 -5.29 6.14
C PHE A 106 3.17 -4.67 6.79
N ASP A 107 4.31 -5.32 6.58
CA ASP A 107 5.61 -4.84 7.05
C ASP A 107 6.34 -4.05 5.96
N GLU A 108 6.39 -4.59 4.73
CA GLU A 108 6.99 -3.93 3.56
C GLU A 108 6.20 -4.23 2.27
N ILE A 109 6.08 -3.23 1.39
CA ILE A 109 5.75 -3.44 -0.02
C ILE A 109 6.95 -3.02 -0.87
N MET A 110 7.62 -3.98 -1.49
CA MET A 110 8.74 -3.75 -2.39
C MET A 110 8.27 -3.80 -3.86
N VAL A 111 8.65 -2.78 -4.62
CA VAL A 111 8.41 -2.65 -6.06
C VAL A 111 9.74 -2.76 -6.79
N MET A 112 9.79 -3.62 -7.80
CA MET A 112 10.92 -3.79 -8.72
C MET A 112 10.54 -3.25 -10.09
N PHE A 113 11.29 -2.26 -10.56
CA PHE A 113 11.11 -1.58 -11.84
C PHE A 113 12.44 -1.42 -12.58
N ASP A 114 12.39 -0.94 -13.82
CA ASP A 114 13.59 -0.72 -14.62
C ASP A 114 14.46 0.39 -14.02
N ARG A 115 15.77 0.13 -13.90
CA ARG A 115 16.72 1.06 -13.28
C ARG A 115 16.71 2.43 -13.95
N SER A 116 16.82 3.48 -13.14
CA SER A 116 16.94 4.86 -13.58
C SER A 116 18.26 5.47 -13.08
N GLU A 117 18.83 6.42 -13.82
CA GLU A 117 20.09 7.09 -13.43
C GLU A 117 19.93 8.10 -12.27
N ARG A 118 18.75 8.19 -11.63
CA ARG A 118 18.54 9.13 -10.54
C ARG A 118 19.31 8.71 -9.29
N SER A 119 20.11 9.64 -8.77
CA SER A 119 20.72 9.54 -7.45
C SER A 119 19.84 10.19 -6.38
N GLY A 120 20.06 9.80 -5.13
CA GLY A 120 19.43 10.36 -3.94
C GLY A 120 20.46 10.50 -2.82
N ASP A 121 19.99 10.77 -1.61
CA ASP A 121 20.85 10.91 -0.44
C ASP A 121 21.28 9.55 0.11
N THR A 122 22.38 9.53 0.85
CA THR A 122 22.63 8.41 1.76
C THR A 122 21.71 8.56 2.96
N THR A 123 20.78 7.63 3.11
CA THR A 123 19.72 7.67 4.12
C THR A 123 19.91 6.54 5.12
N LYS A 124 19.95 6.85 6.41
CA LYS A 124 19.95 5.86 7.48
C LYS A 124 18.58 5.82 8.15
N VAL A 125 17.96 4.65 8.14
CA VAL A 125 16.60 4.42 8.67
C VAL A 125 16.70 3.55 9.91
N THR A 126 16.11 4.04 11.00
CA THR A 126 15.91 3.27 12.24
C THR A 126 14.45 2.85 12.29
N PHE A 127 14.22 1.55 12.39
CA PHE A 127 12.90 0.96 12.52
C PHE A 127 12.45 0.94 14.00
N ALA A 128 11.16 0.72 14.23
CA ALA A 128 10.57 0.70 15.58
C ALA A 128 11.07 -0.47 16.44
N ASP A 129 11.54 -1.55 15.80
CA ASP A 129 12.21 -2.69 16.44
C ASP A 129 13.70 -2.43 16.77
N ASN A 130 14.18 -1.21 16.52
CA ASN A 130 15.58 -0.77 16.60
C ASN A 130 16.51 -1.37 15.55
N ASN A 131 16.00 -2.06 14.53
CA ASN A 131 16.79 -2.41 13.36
C ASN A 131 17.21 -1.13 12.63
N VAL A 132 18.42 -1.12 12.08
CA VAL A 132 18.99 0.04 11.41
C VAL A 132 19.51 -0.37 10.04
N ILE A 133 19.00 0.27 9.00
CA ILE A 133 19.42 0.03 7.61
C ILE A 133 19.91 1.33 7.00
N SER A 134 21.05 1.28 6.32
CA SER A 134 21.56 2.37 5.50
C SER A 134 21.26 2.09 4.04
N TYR A 135 20.67 3.06 3.36
CA TYR A 135 20.39 3.04 1.93
C TYR A 135 21.22 4.12 1.25
N GLU A 136 21.93 3.75 0.19
CA GLU A 136 22.67 4.70 -0.64
C GLU A 136 21.81 5.12 -1.83
N ASN A 137 22.01 6.36 -2.31
CA ASN A 137 21.28 6.90 -3.46
C ASN A 137 19.75 6.79 -3.33
N ALA A 138 19.22 7.01 -2.13
CA ALA A 138 17.82 6.82 -1.80
C ALA A 138 17.06 8.16 -1.80
N ALA A 139 15.90 8.19 -2.44
CA ALA A 139 14.93 9.26 -2.32
C ALA A 139 13.82 8.84 -1.35
N VAL A 140 13.63 9.60 -0.28
CA VAL A 140 12.56 9.36 0.70
C VAL A 140 11.35 10.23 0.37
N LYS A 141 10.17 9.62 0.28
CA LYS A 141 8.89 10.31 0.07
C LYS A 141 7.93 9.95 1.19
N LEU A 142 7.33 10.98 1.80
CA LEU A 142 6.29 10.83 2.80
C LEU A 142 4.94 10.94 2.12
N GLU A 143 4.12 9.92 2.27
CA GLU A 143 2.80 9.85 1.68
C GLU A 143 1.86 9.35 2.77
N GLY A 144 0.96 10.20 3.28
CA GLY A 144 -0.05 9.82 4.29
C GLY A 144 0.52 8.97 5.43
N SER A 145 0.01 7.75 5.62
CA SER A 145 0.48 6.80 6.65
C SER A 145 1.70 5.96 6.24
N PHE A 146 2.41 6.33 5.18
CA PHE A 146 3.46 5.53 4.56
C PHE A 146 4.72 6.34 4.28
N ILE A 147 5.83 5.63 4.27
CA ILE A 147 7.14 6.14 3.90
C ILE A 147 7.65 5.28 2.74
N CYS A 148 7.93 5.93 1.61
CA CYS A 148 8.53 5.30 0.44
C CYS A 148 10.02 5.62 0.39
N ILE A 149 10.86 4.60 0.31
CA ILE A 149 12.30 4.69 0.11
C ILE A 149 12.60 4.16 -1.29
N SER A 150 12.87 5.09 -2.21
CA SER A 150 13.12 4.79 -3.62
C SER A 150 14.62 4.75 -3.90
N ARG A 151 15.11 3.60 -4.39
CA ARG A 151 16.47 3.36 -4.85
C ARG A 151 16.44 3.13 -6.35
N GLU A 152 16.17 4.20 -7.11
CA GLU A 152 15.90 4.09 -8.55
C GLU A 152 17.10 3.53 -9.34
N CYS A 153 18.33 3.81 -8.91
CA CYS A 153 19.55 3.24 -9.48
C CYS A 153 19.67 1.72 -9.32
N GLU A 154 19.01 1.15 -8.31
CA GLU A 154 18.90 -0.30 -8.09
C GLU A 154 17.67 -0.90 -8.78
N GLY A 155 16.71 -0.06 -9.18
CA GLY A 155 15.41 -0.47 -9.72
C GLY A 155 14.44 -0.91 -8.63
N LEU A 156 14.56 -0.33 -7.42
CA LEU A 156 13.80 -0.74 -6.24
C LEU A 156 13.10 0.45 -5.59
N ALA A 157 11.89 0.25 -5.09
CA ALA A 157 11.27 1.14 -4.11
C ALA A 157 10.57 0.30 -3.04
N SER A 158 10.78 0.67 -1.78
CA SER A 158 10.20 0.00 -0.63
C SER A 158 9.24 0.94 0.08
N TRP A 159 8.02 0.49 0.33
CA TRP A 159 7.02 1.21 1.10
C TRP A 159 6.87 0.56 2.47
N PHE A 160 6.96 1.38 3.51
CA PHE A 160 6.78 0.97 4.89
C PHE A 160 5.61 1.74 5.53
N PRO A 161 4.90 1.14 6.49
CA PRO A 161 4.03 1.89 7.38
C PRO A 161 4.84 2.94 8.12
N ALA A 162 4.35 4.18 8.24
CA ALA A 162 5.07 5.24 8.95
C ALA A 162 5.33 4.87 10.43
N SER A 163 4.43 4.11 11.05
CA SER A 163 4.59 3.59 12.41
C SER A 163 5.73 2.58 12.57
N ALA A 164 6.22 1.99 11.48
CA ALA A 164 7.34 1.04 11.53
C ALA A 164 8.71 1.75 11.58
N ILE A 165 8.77 3.06 11.35
CA ILE A 165 10.02 3.84 11.31
C ILE A 165 10.05 4.80 12.49
N SER A 166 11.13 4.73 13.28
CA SER A 166 11.35 5.61 14.43
C SER A 166 12.17 6.85 14.07
N LYS A 167 13.08 6.75 13.10
CA LYS A 167 13.95 7.87 12.67
C LYS A 167 14.46 7.67 11.25
N ILE A 168 14.58 8.77 10.51
CA ILE A 168 15.30 8.84 9.22
C ILE A 168 16.37 9.93 9.34
N GLU A 169 17.61 9.59 9.00
CA GLU A 169 18.74 10.52 8.96
C GLU A 169 19.25 10.64 7.53
N PHE A 170 19.32 11.86 7.01
CA PHE A 170 19.97 12.17 5.73
C PHE A 170 21.43 12.51 6.02
N LEU A 171 22.33 11.65 5.55
CA LEU A 171 23.76 11.80 5.77
C LEU A 171 24.31 12.67 4.65
N ASN A 172 24.63 13.92 4.99
CA ASN A 172 25.36 14.80 4.08
C ASN A 172 26.78 14.26 3.92
N SER A 173 27.15 13.91 2.69
CA SER A 173 28.53 13.73 2.26
C SER A 173 29.25 15.06 2.15
#